data_AF-A0A4U9WEF5-F1
#
_entry.id   AF-A0A4U9WEF5-F1
#
_cell.length_a   1.000
_cell.length_b   1.000
_cell.length_c   1.000
_cell.angle_alpha   90.00
_cell.angle_beta   90.00
_cell.angle_gamma   90.00
#
_symmetry.space_group_name_H-M   'P 1'
#
loop_
_entity.id
_entity.type
_entity.pdbx_description
1 polymer ?
#
loop_
_entity_poly.entity_id
_entity_poly.type
_entity_poly.pdbx_seq_one_letter_code
_entity_poly.pdbx_strand_id
1 'polypeptide(L)' 'MQNSLITHQYLDIAPEVALALAENRPVVALESTIISHGMPYPQNVETALQVEEKIRANGAVPATIAVINGRMKAGAIP' A
#
# COMPACT_ATOMS: atom_id res chain seq x y z
N MET A 1 5.79 18.86 20.85
CA MET A 1 5.18 17.52 20.75
C MET A 1 6.19 16.64 20.03
N GLN A 2 6.86 15.74 20.75
CA GLN A 2 7.95 14.91 20.24
C GLN A 2 7.44 14.01 19.09
N ASN A 3 7.90 14.26 17.85
CA ASN A 3 7.83 13.24 16.79
C ASN A 3 8.84 12.16 17.16
N SER A 4 8.35 11.08 17.79
CA SER A 4 9.15 9.89 18.04
C SER A 4 9.60 9.34 16.70
N LEU A 5 10.90 9.43 16.41
CA LEU A 5 11.57 8.77 15.29
C LEU A 5 11.55 7.26 15.55
N ILE A 6 10.39 6.63 15.38
CA ILE A 6 10.33 5.17 15.30
C ILE A 6 10.87 4.82 13.93
N THR A 7 12.18 4.57 13.85
CA THR A 7 12.76 3.85 12.72
C THR A 7 12.20 2.44 12.78
N HIS A 8 11.19 2.16 11.96
CA HIS A 8 10.58 0.85 11.88
C HIS A 8 11.57 -0.06 11.14
N GLN A 9 12.40 -0.76 11.90
CA GLN A 9 13.53 -1.56 11.39
C GLN A 9 13.13 -2.46 10.21
N TYR A 10 11.90 -2.96 10.18
CA TYR A 10 11.39 -3.92 9.20
C TYR A 10 10.32 -3.38 8.25
N LEU A 11 9.96 -2.09 8.33
CA LEU A 11 8.91 -1.49 7.52
C LEU A 11 9.49 -0.46 6.54
N ASP A 12 9.14 -0.62 5.27
CA ASP A 12 9.27 0.41 4.25
C ASP A 12 7.90 1.01 3.97
N ILE A 13 7.82 2.34 3.99
CA ILE A 13 6.65 3.07 3.54
C ILE A 13 7.02 3.72 2.21
N ALA A 14 6.22 3.48 1.17
CA ALA A 14 6.42 4.09 -0.14
C ALA A 14 6.35 5.62 -0.02
N PRO A 15 7.16 6.39 -0.78
CA PRO A 15 7.20 7.84 -0.66
C PRO A 15 5.83 8.52 -0.78
N GLU A 16 4.97 8.02 -1.67
CA GLU A 16 3.61 8.55 -1.86
C GLU A 16 2.74 8.39 -0.61
N VAL A 17 2.80 7.22 0.02
CA VAL A 17 2.05 6.91 1.25
C VAL A 17 2.60 7.73 2.42
N ALA A 18 3.92 7.82 2.55
CA ALA A 18 4.55 8.63 3.60
C ALA A 18 4.17 10.11 3.49
N LEU A 19 4.14 10.66 2.27
CA LEU A 19 3.72 12.03 2.01
C LEU A 19 2.24 12.24 2.34
N ALA A 20 1.36 11.33 1.89
CA ALA A 20 -0.07 11.41 2.18
C ALA A 20 -0.35 11.41 3.69
N LEU A 21 0.33 10.56 4.45
CA LEU A 21 0.24 10.54 5.91
C LEU A 21 0.73 11.83 6.55
N ALA A 22 1.87 12.37 6.10
CA ALA A 22 2.41 13.64 6.61
C ALA A 22 1.48 14.83 6.35
N GLU A 23 0.77 14.80 5.23
CA GLU A 23 -0.19 15.84 4.80
C GLU A 23 -1.62 15.60 5.32
N ASN A 24 -1.84 14.54 6.11
CA ASN A 24 -3.19 14.11 6.55
C ASN A 24 -4.17 13.86 5.39
N ARG A 25 -3.65 13.44 4.22
CA ARG A 25 -4.47 12.95 3.10
C ARG A 25 -4.95 11.53 3.39
N PRO A 26 -6.15 11.14 2.94
CA PRO A 26 -6.69 9.81 3.18
C PRO A 26 -5.83 8.73 2.49
N VAL A 27 -5.52 7.68 3.22
CA VAL A 27 -4.80 6.49 2.74
C VAL A 27 -5.68 5.27 2.95
N VAL A 28 -5.77 4.41 1.93
CA VAL A 28 -6.53 3.16 1.98
C VAL A 28 -5.56 1.99 1.86
N ALA A 29 -5.47 1.18 2.91
CA ALA A 29 -4.65 -0.04 2.89
C ALA A 29 -5.35 -1.15 2.08
N LEU A 30 -4.57 -1.90 1.29
CA LEU A 30 -5.03 -3.06 0.52
C LEU A 30 -4.22 -4.30 0.91
N GLU A 31 -4.85 -5.47 0.96
CA GLU A 31 -4.16 -6.73 1.22
C GLU A 31 -3.51 -7.33 -0.02
N SER A 32 -2.39 -8.06 0.13
CA SER A 32 -1.72 -8.79 -0.96
C SER A 32 -2.19 -10.23 -1.14
N THR A 33 -2.93 -10.79 -0.16
CA THR A 33 -3.40 -12.18 -0.19
C THR A 33 -4.38 -12.43 -1.34
N ILE A 34 -5.33 -11.51 -1.57
CA ILE A 34 -6.26 -11.59 -2.71
C ILE A 34 -5.53 -11.63 -4.06
N ILE A 35 -4.39 -10.94 -4.17
CA ILE A 35 -3.56 -10.90 -5.37
C ILE A 35 -2.79 -12.23 -5.55
N SER A 36 -2.26 -12.78 -4.46
CA SER A 36 -1.38 -13.96 -4.54
C SER A 36 -2.16 -15.28 -4.63
N HIS A 37 -3.30 -15.40 -3.93
CA HIS A 37 -4.02 -16.67 -3.76
C HIS A 37 -5.54 -16.55 -3.94
N GLY A 38 -6.09 -15.33 -3.99
CA GLY A 38 -7.54 -15.12 -4.06
C GLY A 38 -8.11 -15.18 -5.48
N MET A 39 -7.29 -14.96 -6.51
CA MET A 39 -7.71 -14.92 -7.90
C MET A 39 -6.67 -15.57 -8.83
N PRO A 40 -7.11 -16.20 -9.94
CA PRO A 40 -6.17 -16.68 -10.95
C PRO A 40 -5.48 -15.50 -11.66
N TYR A 41 -4.32 -15.79 -12.23
CA TYR A 41 -3.67 -14.88 -13.17
C TYR A 41 -4.37 -14.93 -14.53
N PRO A 42 -4.59 -13.78 -15.23
CA PRO A 42 -4.13 -12.42 -14.89
C PRO A 42 -5.09 -11.58 -14.03
N GLN A 43 -6.25 -12.12 -13.67
CA GLN A 43 -7.31 -11.37 -12.99
C GLN A 43 -6.87 -10.81 -11.63
N ASN A 44 -5.95 -11.48 -10.95
CA ASN A 44 -5.37 -10.99 -9.70
C ASN A 44 -4.69 -9.61 -9.84
N VAL A 45 -3.80 -9.47 -10.81
CA VAL A 45 -3.07 -8.21 -11.07
C VAL A 45 -4.01 -7.16 -11.61
N GLU A 46 -4.87 -7.52 -12.57
CA GLU A 46 -5.86 -6.60 -13.15
C GLU A 46 -6.79 -6.03 -12.08
N THR A 47 -7.30 -6.88 -11.18
CA THR A 47 -8.17 -6.45 -10.09
C THR A 47 -7.43 -5.55 -9.11
N ALA A 48 -6.19 -5.88 -8.75
CA ALA A 48 -5.38 -5.04 -7.86
C ALA A 48 -5.22 -3.62 -8.43
N LEU A 49 -4.81 -3.51 -9.70
CA LEU A 49 -4.64 -2.24 -10.39
C LEU A 49 -5.96 -1.46 -10.49
N GLN A 50 -7.07 -2.12 -10.81
CA GLN A 50 -8.39 -1.48 -10.89
C GLN A 50 -8.86 -0.94 -9.53
N VAL A 51 -8.59 -1.65 -8.43
CA VAL A 51 -8.94 -1.21 -7.08
C VAL A 51 -8.09 0.00 -6.68
N GLU A 52 -6.79 -0.02 -6.95
CA GLU A 52 -5.91 1.13 -6.72
C GLU A 52 -6.38 2.37 -7.49
N GLU A 53 -6.73 2.22 -8.76
CA GLU A 53 -7.23 3.33 -9.58
C GLU A 53 -8.54 3.90 -9.04
N LYS A 54 -9.47 3.04 -8.60
CA LYS A 54 -10.72 3.50 -7.96
C LYS A 54 -10.47 4.29 -6.69
N ILE A 55 -9.48 3.91 -5.87
CA ILE A 55 -9.11 4.65 -4.67
C ILE A 55 -8.58 6.03 -5.03
N ARG A 56 -7.71 6.11 -6.04
CA ARG A 56 -7.16 7.39 -6.56
C ARG A 56 -8.27 8.29 -7.09
N ALA A 57 -9.20 7.75 -7.87
CA ALA A 57 -10.36 8.48 -8.40
C ALA A 57 -11.27 9.04 -7.30
N ASN A 58 -11.27 8.45 -6.10
CA ASN A 58 -12.00 8.94 -4.93
C ASN A 58 -11.17 9.87 -4.02
N GLY A 59 -9.98 10.30 -4.46
CA GLY A 59 -9.16 11.28 -3.77
C GLY A 59 -8.31 10.72 -2.63
N ALA A 60 -8.14 9.40 -2.56
CA ALA A 60 -7.30 8.74 -1.56
C ALA A 60 -6.05 8.10 -2.19
N VAL A 61 -5.04 7.83 -1.37
CA VAL A 61 -3.81 7.16 -1.78
C VAL A 61 -3.90 5.67 -1.43
N PRO A 62 -3.80 4.75 -2.40
CA PRO A 62 -3.77 3.32 -2.11
C PRO A 62 -2.42 2.92 -1.51
N ALA A 63 -2.46 1.97 -0.58
CA ALA A 63 -1.28 1.39 0.05
C ALA A 63 -1.43 -0.14 0.12
N THR A 64 -1.09 -0.84 -0.96
CA THR A 64 -1.01 -2.30 -0.96
C THR A 64 0.08 -2.77 0.00
N ILE A 65 -0.30 -3.64 0.94
CA ILE A 65 0.56 -4.16 2.00
C ILE A 65 1.06 -5.55 1.62
N ALA A 66 2.38 -5.71 1.57
CA ALA A 66 3.03 -6.97 1.24
C ALA A 66 4.30 -7.18 2.07
N VAL A 67 4.72 -8.44 2.18
CA VAL A 67 6.07 -8.78 2.65
C VAL A 67 6.90 -9.17 1.44
N ILE A 68 7.92 -8.37 1.13
CA ILE A 68 8.81 -8.57 -0.01
C ILE A 68 10.24 -8.67 0.51
N ASN A 69 10.90 -9.81 0.25
CA ASN A 69 12.27 -10.07 0.69
C ASN A 69 12.48 -9.84 2.20
N GLY A 70 11.54 -10.29 3.03
CA GLY A 70 11.59 -10.16 4.49
C GLY A 70 11.33 -8.75 5.03
N ARG A 71 10.91 -7.80 4.18
CA ARG A 71 10.55 -6.42 4.55
C ARG A 71 9.04 -6.25 4.44
N MET A 72 8.40 -5.64 5.44
CA MET A 72 7.02 -5.15 5.31
C MET A 72 7.02 -3.92 4.42
N LYS A 73 6.15 -3.88 3.41
CA LYS A 73 6.00 -2.78 2.48
C LYS A 73 4.61 -2.18 2.61
N ALA A 74 4.51 -0.87 2.79
CA ALA A 74 3.27 -0.11 2.68
C ALA A 74 3.29 0.71 1.40
N GLY A 75 2.49 0.31 0.40
CA GLY A 75 2.56 0.85 -0.97
C GLY A 75 3.44 0.01 -1.90
N ALA A 76 3.31 -1.31 -1.82
CA ALA A 76 3.88 -2.20 -2.84
C ALA A 76 3.11 -2.07 -4.15
N ILE A 77 3.82 -2.21 -5.28
CA ILE A 77 3.20 -2.27 -6.60
C ILE A 77 2.82 -3.74 -6.87
N PRO A 78 1.60 -4.03 -7.39
CA PRO A 78 1.19 -5.38 -7.78
C PRO A 78 2.09 -6.04 -8.83
#